data_AF-A0AAW0BN42-F1
#
_entry.id   AF-A0AAW0BN42-F1
#
_cell.length_a   1.000
_cell.length_b   1.000
_cell.length_c   1.000
_cell.angle_alpha   90.00
_cell.angle_beta   90.00
_cell.angle_gamma   90.00
#
_symmetry.space_group_name_H-M   'P 1'
#
loop_
_entity.id
_entity.type
_entity.pdbx_description
1 polymer ?
#
loop_
_entity_poly.entity_id
_entity_poly.type
_entity_poly.pdbx_seq_one_letter_code
_entity_poly.pdbx_strand_id
1 'polypeptide(L)'
;MAPFHQAVKVDFLRKEGDIDIYGGVVDGEWCVGVVPNGGFVLGLVVEACIKRQVRTNHPDPVHVTAHFLRATAALAPFEVHIHQLKTGRGFTNLIADLIKNVCILYSALFLKIQLTSLFFWQGVVKITTHQYFGDLTTDSTKNASPFHLTLAPPSPYARRLPLHQHPSKAPLRTLHEAFKYSKFFKASSEPEIAARNAPDSTIRSGSETIGGNGIEWGQWATLTDDGDTLTRPLIAFMVDMITPPATLLPKSEKPNMPDAR
;
A
#
# COMPACT_ATOMS: atom_id res chain seq x y z
N MET A 1 7.11 -6.41 17.84
CA MET A 1 7.49 -5.63 16.64
C MET A 1 7.89 -6.61 15.58
N ALA A 2 7.31 -6.49 14.39
CA ALA A 2 7.34 -7.58 13.43
C ALA A 2 7.77 -7.11 12.02
N PRO A 3 8.54 -7.93 11.27
CA PRO A 3 8.72 -7.77 9.83
C PRO A 3 7.39 -7.67 9.07
N PHE A 4 7.41 -7.24 7.81
CA PHE A 4 6.18 -6.89 7.09
C PHE A 4 5.20 -8.07 7.01
N HIS A 5 5.69 -9.27 6.67
CA HIS A 5 4.89 -10.48 6.56
C HIS A 5 4.20 -10.90 7.87
N GLN A 6 4.69 -10.43 9.02
CA GLN A 6 4.07 -10.65 10.32
C GLN A 6 3.16 -9.49 10.70
N ALA A 7 3.60 -8.25 10.45
CA ALA A 7 2.87 -7.03 10.79
C ALA A 7 1.57 -6.87 10.00
N VAL A 8 1.48 -7.46 8.79
CA VAL A 8 0.28 -7.40 7.96
C VAL A 8 -0.75 -8.48 8.28
N LYS A 9 -0.43 -9.43 9.17
CA LYS A 9 -1.34 -10.55 9.48
C LYS A 9 -2.62 -10.04 10.14
N VAL A 10 -3.74 -10.58 9.68
CA VAL A 10 -5.07 -10.34 10.22
C VAL A 10 -5.79 -11.66 10.48
N ASP A 11 -6.58 -11.75 11.53
CA ASP A 11 -7.27 -12.98 11.90
C ASP A 11 -8.77 -12.84 11.67
N PHE A 12 -9.42 -13.92 11.25
CA PHE A 12 -10.87 -13.97 11.22
C PHE A 12 -11.39 -13.93 12.65
N LEU A 13 -12.25 -12.97 12.96
CA LEU A 13 -12.83 -12.82 14.29
C LEU A 13 -14.19 -13.49 14.36
N ARG A 14 -15.10 -13.09 13.47
CA ARG A 14 -16.51 -13.52 13.48
C ARG A 14 -17.22 -13.16 12.19
N LYS A 15 -18.45 -13.65 12.05
CA LYS A 15 -19.38 -13.28 11.00
C LYS A 15 -20.64 -12.67 11.62
N GLU A 16 -21.07 -11.52 11.12
CA GLU A 16 -22.27 -10.81 11.55
C GLU A 16 -23.21 -10.65 10.34
N GLY A 17 -24.20 -11.52 10.23
CA GLY A 17 -25.05 -11.58 9.04
C GLY A 17 -24.24 -11.90 7.78
N ASP A 18 -24.27 -10.99 6.81
CA ASP A 18 -23.51 -11.09 5.55
C ASP A 18 -22.13 -10.42 5.60
N ILE A 19 -21.69 -9.97 6.79
CA ILE A 19 -20.42 -9.28 7.01
C ILE A 19 -19.43 -10.25 7.64
N ASP A 20 -18.29 -10.47 6.96
CA ASP A 20 -17.17 -11.20 7.55
C ASP A 20 -16.23 -10.20 8.21
N ILE A 21 -15.89 -10.42 9.49
CA ILE A 21 -15.09 -9.51 10.30
C ILE A 21 -13.72 -10.12 10.57
N TYR A 22 -12.68 -9.39 10.16
CA TYR A 22 -11.28 -9.71 10.43
C TYR A 22 -10.68 -8.65 11.35
N GLY A 23 -9.59 -8.94 12.05
CA GLY A 23 -8.97 -7.95 12.91
C GLY A 23 -7.52 -8.24 13.24
N GLY A 24 -6.92 -7.28 13.95
CA GLY A 24 -5.53 -7.32 14.34
C GLY A 24 -5.13 -6.07 15.11
N VAL A 25 -3.83 -5.84 15.24
CA VAL A 25 -3.26 -4.65 15.88
C VAL A 25 -2.37 -3.93 14.87
N VAL A 26 -2.56 -2.62 14.73
CA VAL A 26 -1.70 -1.81 13.85
C VAL A 26 -0.31 -1.68 14.48
N ASP A 27 0.71 -2.28 13.87
CA ASP A 27 2.09 -2.21 14.38
C ASP A 27 2.63 -0.77 14.25
N GLY A 28 3.16 -0.25 15.37
CA GLY A 28 3.67 1.12 15.47
C GLY A 28 4.98 1.38 14.72
N GLU A 29 5.68 0.32 14.28
CA GLU A 29 6.91 0.45 13.50
C GLU A 29 6.64 0.82 12.04
N TRP A 30 5.45 0.52 11.54
CA TRP A 30 5.03 0.82 10.17
C TRP A 30 4.38 2.22 10.08
N CYS A 31 4.94 3.18 10.82
CA CYS A 31 4.46 4.55 10.91
C CYS A 31 5.40 5.56 10.26
N VAL A 32 4.80 6.65 9.79
CA VAL A 32 5.44 7.93 9.49
C VAL A 32 5.18 8.86 10.69
N GLY A 33 6.19 9.04 11.53
CA GLY A 33 6.08 9.71 12.82
C GLY A 33 5.17 8.94 13.77
N VAL A 34 3.99 9.48 14.06
CA VAL A 34 2.97 8.86 14.94
C VAL A 34 1.79 8.27 14.17
N VAL A 35 1.76 8.44 12.85
CA VAL A 35 0.66 8.00 11.98
C VAL A 35 1.13 6.79 11.17
N PRO A 36 0.41 5.65 11.18
CA PRO A 36 0.67 4.52 10.31
C PRO A 36 0.75 4.94 8.83
N ASN A 37 1.69 4.36 8.09
CA ASN A 37 1.79 4.56 6.64
C ASN A 37 0.46 4.16 5.96
N GLY A 38 -0.01 4.95 5.00
CA GLY A 38 -1.31 4.74 4.36
C GLY A 38 -1.35 3.42 3.59
N GLY A 39 -0.28 3.13 2.85
CA GLY A 39 -0.10 1.87 2.12
C GLY A 39 -0.02 0.65 3.03
N PHE A 40 0.62 0.75 4.20
CA PHE A 40 0.63 -0.31 5.21
C PHE A 40 -0.78 -0.61 5.73
N VAL A 41 -1.54 0.42 6.12
CA VAL A 41 -2.90 0.21 6.63
C VAL A 41 -3.83 -0.30 5.53
N LEU A 42 -3.67 0.15 4.29
CA LEU A 42 -4.38 -0.42 3.14
C LEU A 42 -4.01 -1.89 2.93
N GLY A 43 -2.74 -2.26 3.11
CA GLY A 43 -2.26 -3.63 3.10
C GLY A 43 -3.01 -4.55 4.09
N LEU A 44 -3.30 -4.07 5.30
CA LEU A 44 -4.10 -4.82 6.29
C LEU A 44 -5.51 -5.13 5.78
N VAL A 45 -6.15 -4.17 5.10
CA VAL A 45 -7.50 -4.36 4.52
C VAL A 45 -7.46 -5.33 3.33
N VAL A 46 -6.43 -5.22 2.49
CA VAL A 46 -6.22 -6.12 1.35
C VAL A 46 -5.96 -7.56 1.83
N GLU A 47 -5.13 -7.75 2.85
CA GLU A 47 -4.88 -9.07 3.45
C GLU A 47 -6.16 -9.70 4.01
N ALA A 48 -7.02 -8.91 4.67
CA ALA A 48 -8.31 -9.39 5.16
C ALA A 48 -9.21 -9.90 4.02
N CYS A 49 -9.30 -9.13 2.93
CA CYS A 49 -10.06 -9.53 1.74
C CYS A 49 -9.48 -10.77 1.04
N ILE A 50 -8.14 -10.88 0.96
CA ILE A 50 -7.48 -12.07 0.42
C ILE A 50 -7.82 -13.31 1.26
N LYS A 51 -7.71 -13.22 2.60
CA LYS A 51 -8.07 -14.32 3.50
C LYS A 51 -9.52 -14.75 3.35
N ARG A 52 -10.44 -13.80 3.14
CA ARG A 52 -11.84 -14.07 2.83
C ARG A 52 -12.02 -14.75 1.47
N GLN A 53 -11.26 -14.34 0.45
CA GLN A 53 -11.41 -14.83 -0.92
C GLN A 53 -10.64 -16.12 -1.24
N VAL A 54 -9.73 -16.58 -0.38
CA VAL A 54 -8.82 -17.71 -0.66
C VAL A 54 -9.51 -19.03 -1.02
N ARG A 55 -10.77 -19.23 -0.59
CA ARG A 55 -11.58 -20.43 -0.89
C ARG A 55 -12.70 -20.17 -1.92
N THR A 56 -12.61 -19.07 -2.67
CA THR A 56 -13.58 -18.69 -3.69
C THR A 56 -13.00 -18.85 -5.09
N ASN A 57 -13.86 -18.72 -6.11
CA ASN A 57 -13.42 -18.73 -7.51
C ASN A 57 -12.61 -17.48 -7.91
N HIS A 58 -12.55 -16.46 -7.07
CA HIS A 58 -11.85 -15.21 -7.35
C HIS A 58 -10.88 -14.87 -6.20
N PRO A 59 -9.75 -15.59 -6.06
CA PRO A 59 -8.84 -15.42 -4.93
C PRO A 59 -7.96 -14.17 -5.04
N ASP A 60 -7.82 -13.59 -6.23
CA ASP A 60 -6.80 -12.57 -6.51
C ASP A 60 -7.38 -11.16 -6.57
N PRO A 61 -6.81 -10.17 -5.84
CA PRO A 61 -7.17 -8.77 -5.99
C PRO A 61 -6.68 -8.26 -7.35
N VAL A 62 -7.59 -7.71 -8.13
CA VAL A 62 -7.34 -7.12 -9.45
C VAL A 62 -7.31 -5.60 -9.37
N HIS A 63 -8.19 -5.03 -8.55
CA HIS A 63 -8.31 -3.59 -8.37
C HIS A 63 -8.72 -3.25 -6.94
N VAL A 64 -8.10 -2.21 -6.39
CA VAL A 64 -8.40 -1.68 -5.05
C VAL A 64 -8.49 -0.16 -5.17
N THR A 65 -9.65 0.40 -4.83
CA THR A 65 -9.82 1.83 -4.57
C THR A 65 -10.00 2.03 -3.07
N ALA A 66 -9.37 3.05 -2.49
CA ALA A 66 -9.43 3.34 -1.07
C ALA A 66 -9.74 4.81 -0.81
N HIS A 67 -10.62 5.06 0.16
CA HIS A 67 -10.94 6.39 0.68
C HIS A 67 -10.46 6.47 2.14
N PHE A 68 -9.44 7.30 2.38
CA PHE A 68 -8.92 7.56 3.72
C PHE A 68 -9.75 8.65 4.40
N LEU A 69 -10.68 8.26 5.25
CA LEU A 69 -11.63 9.18 5.88
C LEU A 69 -11.02 9.86 7.10
N ARG A 70 -10.17 9.16 7.85
CA ARG A 70 -9.53 9.67 9.08
C ARG A 70 -8.18 9.00 9.32
N ALA A 71 -7.28 9.70 10.01
CA ALA A 71 -6.02 9.12 10.45
C ALA A 71 -6.25 7.91 11.37
N THR A 72 -5.46 6.86 11.12
CA THR A 72 -5.41 5.64 11.92
C THR A 72 -4.42 5.86 13.07
N ALA A 73 -4.77 5.48 14.30
CA ALA A 73 -3.81 5.56 15.42
C ALA A 73 -2.81 4.40 15.36
N ALA A 74 -1.56 4.59 15.78
CA ALA A 74 -0.61 3.48 15.96
C ALA A 74 -1.00 2.61 17.18
N LEU A 75 -0.54 1.35 17.22
CA LEU A 75 -0.68 0.43 18.37
C LEU A 75 -2.11 0.24 18.88
N ALA A 76 -3.11 0.41 18.01
CA ALA A 76 -4.51 0.23 18.39
C ALA A 76 -5.13 -0.94 17.62
N PRO A 77 -5.99 -1.75 18.28
CA PRO A 77 -6.80 -2.76 17.62
C PRO A 77 -7.63 -2.17 16.49
N PHE A 78 -7.91 -2.98 15.49
CA PHE A 78 -8.80 -2.64 14.39
C PHE A 78 -9.64 -3.86 13.99
N GLU A 79 -10.76 -3.57 13.35
CA GLU A 79 -11.57 -4.54 12.64
C GLU A 79 -11.66 -4.15 11.17
N VAL A 80 -11.76 -5.12 10.28
CA VAL A 80 -12.08 -4.95 8.86
C VAL A 80 -13.40 -5.66 8.62
N HIS A 81 -14.42 -4.88 8.28
CA HIS A 81 -15.77 -5.35 8.01
C HIS A 81 -15.93 -5.52 6.50
N ILE A 82 -16.08 -6.75 6.03
CA ILE A 82 -16.08 -7.07 4.60
C ILE A 82 -17.49 -7.42 4.14
N HIS A 83 -18.01 -6.64 3.20
CA HIS A 83 -19.29 -6.83 2.54
C HIS A 83 -19.10 -7.34 1.11
N GLN A 84 -19.71 -8.47 0.77
CA GLN A 84 -19.77 -8.91 -0.62
C GLN A 84 -20.95 -8.23 -1.32
N LEU A 85 -20.67 -7.38 -2.29
CA LEU A 85 -21.75 -6.74 -3.05
C LEU A 85 -22.31 -7.67 -4.12
N LYS A 86 -21.42 -8.30 -4.89
CA LYS A 86 -21.80 -9.12 -6.04
C LYS A 86 -20.69 -10.09 -6.41
N THR A 87 -21.08 -11.28 -6.82
CA THR A 87 -20.20 -12.24 -7.49
C THR A 87 -20.74 -12.51 -8.89
N GLY A 88 -19.93 -12.22 -9.90
CA GLY A 88 -20.22 -12.52 -11.30
C GLY A 88 -19.43 -13.73 -11.79
N ARG A 89 -19.36 -13.90 -13.12
CA ARG A 89 -18.59 -15.00 -13.73
C ARG A 89 -17.07 -14.82 -13.64
N GLY A 90 -16.59 -13.58 -13.78
CA GLY A 90 -15.15 -13.29 -13.81
C GLY A 90 -14.63 -12.46 -12.64
N PHE A 91 -15.52 -11.83 -11.87
CA PHE A 91 -15.12 -10.98 -10.76
C PHE A 91 -16.07 -11.07 -9.57
N THR A 92 -15.52 -10.91 -8.37
CA THR A 92 -16.23 -10.65 -7.12
C THR A 92 -15.94 -9.22 -6.67
N ASN A 93 -16.99 -8.51 -6.27
CA ASN A 93 -16.95 -7.14 -5.81
C ASN A 93 -17.14 -7.11 -4.28
N LEU A 94 -16.16 -6.54 -3.59
CA LEU A 94 -16.14 -6.38 -2.14
C LEU A 94 -16.10 -4.89 -1.77
N ILE A 95 -16.84 -4.53 -0.71
CA ILE A 95 -16.55 -3.33 0.08
C ILE A 95 -15.91 -3.79 1.38
N ALA A 96 -14.86 -3.12 1.83
CA ALA A 96 -14.28 -3.38 3.14
C ALA A 96 -13.97 -2.09 3.89
N ASP A 97 -14.47 -2.00 5.11
CA ASP A 97 -14.29 -0.88 6.02
C ASP A 97 -13.31 -1.23 7.13
N LEU A 98 -12.22 -0.46 7.25
CA LEU A 98 -11.36 -0.53 8.42
C LEU A 98 -11.93 0.36 9.52
N ILE A 99 -12.33 -0.27 10.61
CA ILE A 99 -12.95 0.34 11.76
C ILE A 99 -11.99 0.31 12.93
N LYS A 100 -11.90 1.42 13.64
CA LYS A 100 -11.29 1.46 14.96
C LYS A 100 -12.34 1.63 16.04
N ASN A 101 -12.31 0.72 17.00
CA ASN A 101 -13.15 0.79 18.17
C ASN A 101 -12.57 1.87 19.08
N VAL A 102 -13.30 2.97 19.25
CA VAL A 102 -12.98 3.99 20.23
C VAL A 102 -13.75 3.65 21.50
N CYS A 103 -13.00 3.46 22.59
CA CYS A 103 -13.56 3.40 23.92
C CYS A 103 -14.01 4.81 24.31
N ILE A 104 -15.32 5.07 24.29
CA ILE A 104 -15.88 6.31 24.80
C ILE A 104 -16.24 6.08 26.27
N LEU A 105 -15.49 6.71 27.17
CA LEU A 105 -15.86 6.80 28.58
C LEU A 105 -17.00 7.82 28.70
N TYR A 106 -18.23 7.33 28.85
CA TYR A 106 -19.29 8.19 29.37
C TYR A 106 -19.04 8.39 30.86
N SER A 107 -18.50 9.55 31.26
CA SER A 107 -18.61 9.99 32.65
C SER A 107 -20.08 10.32 32.90
N ALA A 108 -20.84 9.36 33.40
CA ALA A 108 -22.17 9.61 33.93
C ALA A 108 -22.04 10.48 35.18
N LEU A 109 -22.07 11.81 35.00
CA LEU A 109 -22.23 12.75 36.09
C LEU A 109 -23.71 12.78 36.50
N PHE A 110 -24.26 11.65 36.97
CA PHE A 110 -25.58 11.66 37.62
C PHE A 110 -25.64 10.59 38.70
N LEU A 111 -25.56 11.09 39.94
CA LEU A 111 -26.12 10.54 41.18
C LEU A 111 -25.74 9.09 41.57
N LYS A 112 -24.81 8.99 42.54
CA LYS A 112 -24.68 7.92 43.57
C LYS A 112 -25.49 6.63 43.31
N ILE A 113 -24.98 5.71 42.49
CA ILE A 113 -25.20 4.26 42.56
C ILE A 113 -24.00 3.61 41.86
N GLN A 114 -23.50 2.50 42.43
CA GLN A 114 -22.34 1.69 42.04
C GLN A 114 -21.74 1.94 40.63
N LEU A 115 -20.50 2.43 40.57
CA LEU A 115 -19.68 2.52 39.35
C LEU A 115 -19.47 1.13 38.72
N THR A 116 -20.33 0.79 37.77
CA THR A 116 -19.93 -0.05 36.63
C THR A 116 -19.64 0.92 35.49
N SER A 117 -18.37 1.09 35.15
CA SER A 117 -17.98 1.88 33.98
C SER A 117 -18.64 1.26 32.75
N LEU A 118 -19.67 1.92 32.20
CA LEU A 118 -20.29 1.53 30.93
C LEU A 118 -19.35 1.97 29.80
N PHE A 119 -18.52 1.04 29.36
CA PHE A 119 -17.68 1.20 28.18
C PHE A 119 -18.57 1.04 26.93
N PHE A 120 -18.88 2.15 26.27
CA PHE A 120 -19.48 2.11 24.95
C PHE A 120 -18.37 2.14 23.89
N TRP A 121 -18.35 1.10 23.06
CA TRP A 121 -17.49 1.02 21.91
C TRP A 121 -18.23 1.61 20.71
N GLN A 122 -17.76 2.74 20.20
CA GLN A 122 -18.26 3.28 18.94
C GLN A 122 -17.19 3.04 17.86
N GLY A 123 -17.56 2.23 16.87
CA GLY A 123 -16.72 1.98 15.70
C GLY A 123 -16.64 3.24 14.84
N VAL A 124 -15.42 3.72 14.60
CA VAL A 124 -15.15 4.83 13.68
C VAL A 124 -14.49 4.27 12.43
N VAL A 125 -15.15 4.39 11.29
CA VAL A 125 -14.56 4.04 9.99
C VAL A 125 -13.39 4.97 9.71
N LYS A 126 -12.23 4.38 9.43
CA LYS A 126 -10.99 5.09 9.09
C LYS A 126 -10.72 5.04 7.60
N ILE A 127 -10.96 3.89 6.99
CA ILE A 127 -10.75 3.65 5.56
C ILE A 127 -11.93 2.84 5.04
N THR A 128 -12.46 3.25 3.89
CA THR A 128 -13.40 2.45 3.11
C THR A 128 -12.74 2.06 1.81
N THR A 129 -12.81 0.78 1.45
CA THR A 129 -12.24 0.26 0.21
C THR A 129 -13.29 -0.39 -0.67
N HIS A 130 -13.10 -0.24 -1.97
CA HIS A 130 -13.84 -0.97 -2.99
C HIS A 130 -12.86 -1.85 -3.77
N GLN A 131 -13.10 -3.15 -3.76
CA GLN A 131 -12.14 -4.14 -4.27
C GLN A 131 -12.80 -5.08 -5.26
N TYR A 132 -12.10 -5.33 -6.36
CA TYR A 132 -12.47 -6.33 -7.35
C TYR A 132 -11.48 -7.47 -7.28
N PHE A 133 -12.01 -8.67 -7.08
CA PHE A 133 -11.27 -9.91 -7.09
C PHE A 133 -11.58 -10.70 -8.35
N GLY A 134 -10.61 -11.40 -8.89
CA GLY A 134 -10.72 -12.30 -10.04
C GLY A 134 -9.85 -13.54 -9.85
N ASP A 135 -9.77 -14.36 -10.90
CA ASP A 135 -8.78 -15.44 -10.99
C ASP A 135 -7.67 -14.98 -11.95
N LEU A 136 -6.48 -14.74 -11.39
CA LEU A 136 -5.30 -14.37 -12.16
C LEU A 136 -4.40 -15.57 -12.45
N THR A 137 -4.82 -16.78 -12.10
CA THR A 137 -4.11 -17.98 -12.53
C THR A 137 -4.18 -18.05 -14.05
N THR A 138 -3.01 -17.94 -14.68
CA THR A 138 -2.91 -18.26 -16.10
C THR A 138 -3.08 -19.76 -16.20
N ASP A 139 -4.13 -20.19 -16.90
CA ASP A 139 -4.33 -21.60 -17.24
C ASP A 139 -3.23 -21.99 -18.24
N SER A 140 -2.02 -22.20 -17.70
CA SER A 140 -0.79 -22.54 -18.41
C SER A 140 -0.94 -23.80 -19.28
N THR A 141 -2.05 -24.52 -19.10
CA THR A 141 -2.40 -25.71 -19.86
C THR A 141 -3.32 -25.47 -21.06
N LYS A 142 -4.06 -24.35 -21.13
CA LYS A 142 -5.09 -24.16 -22.18
C LYS A 142 -4.69 -23.26 -23.35
N ASN A 143 -3.73 -22.36 -23.17
CA ASN A 143 -3.22 -21.49 -24.24
C ASN A 143 -1.76 -21.11 -23.98
N ALA A 144 -0.90 -22.10 -23.73
CA ALA A 144 0.53 -21.88 -23.87
C ALA A 144 0.85 -21.73 -25.37
N SER A 145 0.53 -20.57 -25.95
CA SER A 145 1.46 -20.04 -26.94
C SER A 145 2.81 -20.00 -26.22
N PRO A 146 3.88 -20.55 -26.80
CA PRO A 146 5.18 -20.54 -26.16
C PRO A 146 5.46 -19.07 -25.84
N PHE A 147 5.48 -18.73 -24.55
CA PHE A 147 5.86 -17.41 -24.12
C PHE A 147 7.23 -17.20 -24.71
N HIS A 148 7.28 -16.40 -25.78
CA HIS A 148 8.52 -15.91 -26.33
C HIS A 148 9.02 -14.99 -25.22
N LEU A 149 9.76 -15.56 -24.27
CA LEU A 149 10.53 -14.87 -23.23
C LEU A 149 11.66 -14.13 -23.93
N THR A 150 11.30 -13.29 -24.89
CA THR A 150 12.23 -12.38 -25.51
C THR A 150 12.52 -11.34 -24.45
N LEU A 151 13.75 -11.38 -23.94
CA LEU A 151 14.39 -10.23 -23.30
C LEU A 151 14.41 -9.00 -24.23
N ALA A 152 14.11 -9.21 -25.53
CA ALA A 152 13.84 -8.14 -26.46
C ALA A 152 12.51 -7.45 -26.10
N PRO A 153 12.51 -6.12 -25.89
CA PRO A 153 11.28 -5.40 -25.64
C PRO A 153 10.28 -5.63 -26.78
N PRO A 154 8.97 -5.74 -26.50
CA PRO A 154 7.94 -6.02 -27.52
C PRO A 154 7.83 -4.93 -28.59
N SER A 155 8.53 -3.81 -28.37
CA SER A 155 8.62 -2.67 -29.28
C SER A 155 9.94 -1.93 -29.00
N PRO A 156 10.57 -1.28 -29.99
CA PRO A 156 11.66 -0.34 -29.74
C PRO A 156 11.25 0.82 -28.81
N TYR A 157 9.94 1.04 -28.63
CA TYR A 157 9.37 2.02 -27.70
C TYR A 157 9.05 1.47 -26.30
N ALA A 158 9.20 0.15 -26.08
CA ALA A 158 8.95 -0.39 -24.75
C ALA A 158 10.04 0.09 -23.79
N ARG A 159 9.63 0.77 -22.72
CA ARG A 159 10.56 1.33 -21.73
C ARG A 159 11.32 0.17 -21.08
N ARG A 160 12.65 0.18 -21.23
CA ARG A 160 13.53 -0.72 -20.47
C ARG A 160 13.35 -0.45 -18.98
N LEU A 161 13.39 -1.50 -18.15
CA LEU A 161 13.33 -1.36 -16.70
C LEU A 161 14.32 -0.27 -16.26
N PRO A 162 13.87 0.78 -15.55
CA PRO A 162 14.58 2.06 -15.48
C PRO A 162 15.78 2.06 -14.51
N LEU A 163 16.24 0.89 -14.04
CA LEU A 163 17.37 0.80 -13.14
C LEU A 163 18.67 0.75 -13.96
N HIS A 164 19.47 1.81 -13.87
CA HIS A 164 20.77 1.88 -14.54
C HIS A 164 21.81 1.02 -13.85
N GLN A 165 21.66 0.84 -12.54
CA GLN A 165 22.57 0.07 -11.72
C GLN A 165 21.90 -1.21 -11.24
N HIS A 166 22.69 -2.28 -11.15
CA HIS A 166 22.25 -3.50 -10.50
C HIS A 166 21.92 -3.20 -9.02
N PRO A 167 20.84 -3.75 -8.45
CA PRO A 167 20.45 -3.50 -7.05
C PRO A 167 21.57 -3.67 -6.01
N SER A 168 22.50 -4.60 -6.23
CA SER A 168 23.64 -4.82 -5.33
C SER A 168 24.72 -3.72 -5.37
N LYS A 169 24.68 -2.85 -6.38
CA LYS A 169 25.62 -1.74 -6.58
C LYS A 169 24.96 -0.37 -6.47
N ALA A 170 23.63 -0.32 -6.56
CA ALA A 170 22.87 0.91 -6.48
C ALA A 170 23.11 1.59 -5.12
N PRO A 171 23.39 2.91 -5.10
CA PRO A 171 23.61 3.62 -3.85
C PRO A 171 22.33 3.60 -3.03
N LEU A 172 22.44 3.28 -1.73
CA LEU A 172 21.28 3.33 -0.84
C LEU A 172 20.96 4.78 -0.51
N ARG A 173 19.68 5.14 -0.57
CA ARG A 173 19.22 6.42 -0.04
C ARG A 173 18.98 6.31 1.46
N THR A 174 19.33 7.36 2.18
CA THR A 174 18.86 7.53 3.56
C THR A 174 17.36 7.82 3.52
N LEU A 175 16.58 7.00 4.21
CA LEU A 175 15.15 7.24 4.37
C LEU A 175 14.92 8.37 5.38
N HIS A 176 13.82 9.09 5.21
CA HIS A 176 13.45 10.18 6.12
C HIS A 176 13.31 9.67 7.56
N GLU A 177 13.78 10.45 8.54
CA GLU A 177 13.81 10.07 9.96
C GLU A 177 12.43 9.75 10.55
N ALA A 178 11.38 10.35 9.99
CA ALA A 178 10.00 10.05 10.39
C ALA A 178 9.59 8.62 10.02
N PHE A 179 10.25 7.94 9.08
CA PHE A 179 9.91 6.57 8.68
C PHE A 179 10.48 5.59 9.70
N LYS A 180 9.62 5.17 10.66
CA LYS A 180 10.01 4.21 11.69
C LYS A 180 10.37 2.83 11.13
N TYR A 181 9.85 2.50 9.96
CA TYR A 181 10.13 1.26 9.22
C TYR A 181 11.46 1.29 8.47
N SER A 182 12.29 2.33 8.61
CA SER A 182 13.60 2.42 7.95
C SER A 182 14.56 1.28 8.30
N LYS A 183 14.36 0.60 9.43
CA LYS A 183 15.11 -0.61 9.79
C LYS A 183 14.66 -1.88 9.05
N PHE A 184 13.43 -1.88 8.53
CA PHE A 184 12.81 -3.00 7.81
C PHE A 184 12.80 -2.81 6.29
N PHE A 185 13.13 -1.61 5.82
CA PHE A 185 12.98 -1.22 4.43
C PHE A 185 14.21 -0.45 3.96
N LYS A 186 14.72 -0.81 2.78
CA LYS A 186 15.81 -0.12 2.11
C LYS A 186 15.38 0.30 0.72
N ALA A 187 15.99 1.39 0.25
CA ALA A 187 15.69 2.02 -1.02
C ALA A 187 16.98 2.51 -1.66
N SER A 188 17.10 2.43 -2.98
CA SER A 188 18.18 3.06 -3.73
C SER A 188 17.90 4.55 -3.98
N SER A 189 18.96 5.29 -4.28
CA SER A 189 18.91 6.52 -5.07
C SER A 189 19.37 6.20 -6.49
N GLU A 190 18.75 6.83 -7.48
CA GLU A 190 19.11 6.65 -8.90
C GLU A 190 19.63 7.99 -9.45
N PRO A 191 20.93 8.31 -9.26
CA PRO A 191 21.49 9.61 -9.63
C PRO A 191 21.38 9.90 -11.13
N GLU A 192 21.39 8.86 -11.97
CA GLU A 192 21.19 8.97 -13.42
C GLU A 192 19.77 9.46 -13.75
N ILE A 193 18.76 9.01 -13.00
CA ILE A 193 17.37 9.49 -13.16
C ILE A 193 17.26 10.93 -12.68
N ALA A 194 17.88 11.26 -11.54
CA ALA A 194 17.89 12.63 -11.03
C ALA A 194 18.58 13.61 -12.00
N ALA A 195 19.70 13.20 -12.61
CA ALA A 195 20.39 13.99 -13.63
C ALA A 195 19.51 14.23 -14.87
N ARG A 196 18.72 13.24 -15.28
CA ARG A 196 17.77 13.39 -16.41
C ARG A 196 16.67 14.41 -16.15
N ASN A 197 16.26 14.57 -14.89
CA ASN A 197 15.25 15.55 -14.48
C ASN A 197 15.80 16.98 -14.36
N ALA A 198 17.12 17.20 -14.48
CA ALA A 198 17.71 18.53 -14.35
C ALA A 198 17.21 19.50 -15.46
N PRO A 199 17.05 20.82 -15.19
CA PRO A 199 16.57 21.80 -16.17
C PRO A 199 17.40 21.87 -17.45
N ASP A 200 18.69 21.63 -17.34
CA ASP A 200 19.71 21.70 -18.38
C ASP A 200 20.03 20.34 -19.04
N SER A 201 19.35 19.27 -18.61
CA SER A 201 19.56 17.94 -19.17
C SER A 201 19.13 17.88 -20.64
N THR A 202 20.07 17.56 -21.53
CA THR A 202 19.83 17.43 -22.99
C THR A 202 18.93 16.27 -23.36
N ILE A 203 18.73 15.34 -22.43
CA ILE A 203 17.88 14.16 -22.55
C ILE A 203 16.57 14.30 -21.76
N ARG A 204 16.31 15.47 -21.18
CA ARG A 204 15.01 15.78 -20.56
C ARG A 204 13.95 15.85 -21.65
N SER A 205 12.82 15.20 -21.39
CA SER A 205 11.69 15.20 -22.32
C SER A 205 11.05 16.59 -22.37
N GLY A 206 11.11 17.28 -23.51
CA GLY A 206 10.47 18.59 -23.74
C GLY A 206 9.17 18.48 -24.56
N SER A 207 8.51 19.62 -24.86
CA SER A 207 7.24 19.66 -25.60
C SER A 207 7.32 19.06 -27.00
N GLU A 208 8.52 18.99 -27.58
CA GLU A 208 8.77 18.41 -28.91
C GLU A 208 9.04 16.90 -28.89
N THR A 209 9.21 16.29 -27.71
CA THR A 209 9.38 14.83 -27.58
C THR A 209 8.02 14.13 -27.55
N ILE A 210 7.89 13.01 -28.25
CA ILE A 210 6.65 12.21 -28.22
C ILE A 210 6.48 11.60 -26.82
N GLY A 211 5.41 11.98 -26.11
CA GLY A 211 5.25 11.71 -24.67
C GLY A 211 5.97 12.72 -23.76
N GLY A 212 6.29 13.89 -24.31
CA GLY A 212 7.15 14.93 -23.73
C GLY A 212 6.63 15.66 -22.48
N ASN A 213 7.53 16.46 -21.88
CA ASN A 213 7.36 17.17 -20.59
C ASN A 213 7.25 16.28 -19.34
N GLY A 214 7.73 15.03 -19.41
CA GLY A 214 7.74 14.11 -18.28
C GLY A 214 8.94 14.30 -17.34
N ILE A 215 8.71 14.04 -16.06
CA ILE A 215 9.75 13.75 -15.07
C ILE A 215 9.83 12.24 -14.89
N GLU A 216 11.04 11.72 -14.72
CA GLU A 216 11.28 10.30 -14.52
C GLU A 216 11.46 10.00 -13.03
N TRP A 217 10.98 8.83 -12.62
CA TRP A 217 11.25 8.28 -11.31
C TRP A 217 11.56 6.79 -11.44
N GLY A 218 12.52 6.35 -10.65
CA GLY A 218 12.85 4.96 -10.49
C GLY A 218 13.55 4.79 -9.16
N GLN A 219 13.30 3.65 -8.54
CA GLN A 219 13.89 3.29 -7.28
C GLN A 219 13.87 1.77 -7.18
N TRP A 220 14.98 1.18 -6.76
CA TRP A 220 14.98 -0.17 -6.22
C TRP A 220 14.63 -0.11 -4.74
N ALA A 221 13.82 -1.06 -4.28
CA ALA A 221 13.42 -1.14 -2.88
C ALA A 221 13.35 -2.60 -2.44
N THR A 222 13.70 -2.84 -1.18
CA THR A 222 13.66 -4.17 -0.58
C THR A 222 13.24 -4.10 0.88
N LEU A 223 12.59 -5.17 1.34
CA LEU A 223 12.47 -5.47 2.75
C LEU A 223 13.76 -6.15 3.23
N THR A 224 14.07 -6.04 4.52
CA THR A 224 15.35 -6.53 5.08
C THR A 224 15.25 -7.87 5.78
N ASP A 225 14.04 -8.36 6.03
CA ASP A 225 13.82 -9.65 6.67
C ASP A 225 13.73 -10.76 5.61
N ASP A 226 14.43 -11.88 5.83
CA ASP A 226 14.49 -12.98 4.86
C ASP A 226 13.14 -13.69 4.68
N GLY A 227 12.20 -13.55 5.63
CA GLY A 227 10.84 -14.08 5.53
C GLY A 227 9.91 -13.20 4.71
N ASP A 228 10.31 -11.96 4.39
CA ASP A 228 9.52 -11.05 3.58
C ASP A 228 9.58 -11.44 2.10
N THR A 229 8.41 -11.60 1.50
CA THR A 229 8.26 -11.92 0.07
C THR A 229 7.35 -10.89 -0.60
N LEU A 230 7.40 -10.83 -1.93
CA LEU A 230 6.47 -9.99 -2.69
C LEU A 230 5.04 -10.57 -2.57
N THR A 231 4.28 -10.00 -1.65
CA THR A 231 2.87 -10.35 -1.43
C THR A 231 1.95 -9.27 -2.00
N ARG A 232 0.69 -9.61 -2.28
CA ARG A 232 -0.31 -8.66 -2.80
C ARG A 232 -0.55 -7.48 -1.83
N PRO A 233 -0.62 -7.67 -0.50
CA PRO A 233 -0.69 -6.55 0.45
C PRO A 233 0.54 -5.62 0.41
N LEU A 234 1.73 -6.16 0.15
CA LEU A 234 2.96 -5.37 0.06
C LEU A 234 2.88 -4.33 -1.06
N ILE A 235 2.18 -4.63 -2.16
CA ILE A 235 2.02 -3.69 -3.27
C ILE A 235 1.38 -2.37 -2.79
N ALA A 236 0.40 -2.43 -1.89
CA ALA A 236 -0.24 -1.22 -1.34
C ALA A 236 0.77 -0.34 -0.58
N PHE A 237 1.63 -0.96 0.24
CA PHE A 237 2.73 -0.27 0.90
C PHE A 237 3.70 0.35 -0.11
N MET A 238 4.14 -0.43 -1.11
CA MET A 238 5.12 0.03 -2.11
C MET A 238 4.60 1.19 -2.97
N VAL A 239 3.30 1.21 -3.30
CA VAL A 239 2.68 2.32 -4.04
C VAL A 239 2.69 3.61 -3.22
N ASP A 240 2.46 3.53 -1.90
CA ASP A 240 2.51 4.70 -1.02
C ASP A 240 3.95 5.19 -0.76
N MET A 241 4.96 4.38 -1.13
CA MET A 241 6.37 4.77 -1.10
C MET A 241 6.81 5.50 -2.39
N ILE A 242 5.95 5.58 -3.40
CA ILE A 242 6.26 6.30 -4.65
C ILE A 242 6.42 7.79 -4.33
N THR A 243 7.54 8.34 -4.79
CA THR A 243 7.86 9.74 -4.57
C THR A 243 6.89 10.61 -5.38
N PRO A 244 6.17 11.57 -4.74
CA PRO A 244 5.21 12.41 -5.45
C PRO A 244 5.90 13.17 -6.59
N PRO A 245 5.30 13.23 -7.79
CA PRO A 245 5.96 13.83 -8.96
C PRO A 245 6.50 15.25 -8.71
N ALA A 246 5.75 16.09 -7.97
CA ALA A 246 6.18 17.45 -7.68
C ALA A 246 7.51 17.54 -6.90
N THR A 247 7.85 16.51 -6.12
CA THR A 247 9.11 16.47 -5.37
C THR A 247 10.33 16.17 -6.25
N LEU A 248 10.11 15.60 -7.43
CA LEU A 248 11.14 15.29 -8.43
C LEU A 248 11.53 16.52 -9.27
N LEU A 249 10.75 17.60 -9.19
CA LEU A 249 11.04 18.83 -9.90
C LEU A 249 12.30 19.51 -9.31
N PRO A 250 13.14 20.10 -10.17
CA PRO A 250 14.26 20.95 -9.76
C PRO A 250 13.79 22.09 -8.86
N LYS A 251 14.65 22.53 -7.92
CA LYS A 251 14.30 23.61 -6.97
C LYS A 251 13.83 24.90 -7.67
N SER A 252 14.41 25.23 -8.82
CA SER A 252 14.02 26.37 -9.65
C SER A 252 12.57 26.31 -10.16
N GLU A 253 11.99 25.11 -10.26
CA GLU A 253 10.65 24.87 -10.83
C GLU A 253 9.59 24.60 -9.76
N LYS A 254 9.97 24.60 -8.48
CA LYS A 254 9.05 24.43 -7.35
C LYS A 254 9.10 25.62 -6.37
N PRO A 255 8.89 26.87 -6.84
CA PRO A 255 8.91 28.03 -5.96
C PRO A 255 7.86 27.84 -4.86
N ASN A 256 8.28 27.96 -3.60
CA ASN A 256 7.46 27.79 -2.39
C ASN A 256 7.11 26.34 -1.99
N MET A 257 7.63 25.33 -2.68
CA MET A 257 7.49 23.95 -2.21
C MET A 257 8.63 23.64 -1.23
N PRO A 258 8.34 23.10 -0.03
CA PRO A 258 9.41 22.63 0.85
C PRO A 258 10.27 21.61 0.10
N ASP A 259 11.57 21.58 0.41
CA ASP A 259 12.43 20.51 -0.09
C ASP A 259 11.78 19.16 0.21
N ALA A 260 11.89 18.24 -0.76
CA ALA A 260 11.29 16.91 -0.65
C ALA A 260 11.74 16.29 0.69
N ARG A 261 10.77 16.01 1.57
CA ARG A 261 10.99 15.36 2.85
C ARG A 261 11.33 13.89 2.61
#